data_AF-Q5W7Q0-F1
#
_entry.id   AF-Q5W7Q0-F1
#
_cell.length_a   1.000
_cell.length_b   1.000
_cell.length_c   1.000
_cell.angle_alpha   90.00
_cell.angle_beta   90.00
_cell.angle_gamma   90.00
#
_symmetry.space_group_name_H-M   'P 1'
#
loop_
_entity.id
_entity.type
_entity.pdbx_description
1 polymer ?
#
loop_
_entity_poly.entity_id
_entity_poly.type
_entity_poly.pdbx_seq_one_letter_code
_entity_poly.pdbx_strand_id
1 'polypeptide(L)'
;TPKGLVYIDQWGTLRHAANSALIALQAADLGINAATYRAYAKKQIDYALGDGGRSYVIGFGTNPPVRPHHRSSSCPDAPAVCDWNTYNSAGPNAHVLTGALVGGPDSNDSYTDARSDYISNEVATD
;
A
#
# COMPACT_ATOMS: atom_id res chain seq x y z
N THR A 1 5.78 -13.04 -4.74
CA THR A 1 5.43 -13.67 -3.45
C THR A 1 4.58 -14.90 -3.70
N PRO A 2 4.43 -15.81 -2.71
CA PRO A 2 3.56 -16.99 -2.82
C PRO A 2 2.12 -16.69 -3.29
N LYS A 3 1.54 -15.55 -2.90
CA LYS A 3 0.19 -15.12 -3.33
C LYS A 3 0.15 -14.35 -4.64
N GLY A 4 1.28 -14.16 -5.32
CA GLY A 4 1.33 -13.66 -6.70
C GLY A 4 1.58 -12.17 -6.91
N LEU A 5 1.95 -11.43 -5.85
CA LEU A 5 2.55 -10.09 -5.97
C LEU A 5 3.95 -10.21 -6.58
N VAL A 6 4.29 -9.33 -7.52
CA VAL A 6 5.67 -9.16 -7.98
C VAL A 6 6.49 -8.44 -6.92
N TYR A 7 7.59 -9.05 -6.49
CA TYR A 7 8.46 -8.48 -5.46
C TYR A 7 9.76 -8.02 -6.11
N ILE A 8 9.96 -6.70 -6.19
CA ILE A 8 11.10 -6.07 -6.87
C ILE A 8 12.13 -5.58 -5.83
N ASP A 9 11.66 -4.87 -4.81
CA ASP A 9 12.47 -4.35 -3.70
C ASP A 9 11.64 -4.39 -2.40
N GLN A 10 12.30 -4.34 -1.25
CA GLN A 10 11.64 -4.26 0.05
C GLN A 10 11.04 -2.88 0.33
N TRP A 11 11.59 -1.82 -0.27
CA TRP A 11 11.13 -0.44 -0.09
C TRP A 11 10.08 -0.10 -1.15
N GLY A 12 8.85 0.12 -0.71
CA GLY A 12 7.75 0.41 -1.63
C GLY A 12 7.44 -0.76 -2.57
N THR A 13 7.34 -1.98 -2.03
CA THR A 13 7.01 -3.20 -2.77
C THR A 13 5.80 -2.99 -3.70
N LEU A 14 4.70 -2.44 -3.17
CA LEU A 14 3.47 -2.22 -3.94
C LEU A 14 3.60 -1.08 -4.94
N ARG A 15 4.39 -0.03 -4.64
CA ARG A 15 4.74 1.03 -5.60
C ARG A 15 5.45 0.44 -6.81
N HIS A 16 6.43 -0.45 -6.60
CA HIS A 16 7.12 -1.10 -7.72
C HIS A 16 6.20 -2.01 -8.55
N ALA A 17 5.31 -2.76 -7.90
CA ALA A 17 4.32 -3.60 -8.58
C ALA A 17 3.28 -2.78 -9.37
N ALA A 18 2.82 -1.66 -8.83
CA ALA A 18 1.90 -0.75 -9.52
C ALA A 18 2.58 -0.08 -10.72
N ASN A 19 3.84 0.35 -10.57
CA ASN A 19 4.61 0.94 -11.66
C ASN A 19 4.87 -0.07 -12.78
N SER A 20 5.20 -1.33 -12.46
CA SER A 20 5.34 -2.37 -13.47
C SER A 20 4.01 -2.69 -14.17
N ALA A 21 2.89 -2.67 -13.44
CA ALA A 21 1.56 -2.82 -14.00
C ALA A 21 1.21 -1.69 -14.98
N LEU A 22 1.54 -0.44 -14.65
CA LEU A 22 1.34 0.70 -15.55
C LEU A 22 2.11 0.55 -16.86
N ILE A 23 3.40 0.18 -16.80
CA ILE A 23 4.22 -0.06 -18.00
C ILE A 23 3.65 -1.21 -18.83
N ALA A 24 3.19 -2.29 -18.20
CA ALA A 24 2.55 -3.41 -18.90
C ALA A 24 1.27 -2.96 -19.64
N LEU A 25 0.44 -2.11 -19.01
CA LEU A 25 -0.75 -1.55 -19.66
C LEU A 25 -0.40 -0.67 -20.86
N GLN A 26 0.62 0.19 -20.74
CA GLN A 26 1.10 1.00 -21.87
C GLN A 26 1.61 0.14 -23.03
N ALA A 27 2.37 -0.92 -22.74
CA ALA A 27 2.82 -1.87 -23.75
C ALA A 27 1.64 -2.61 -24.42
N ALA A 28 0.61 -2.96 -23.65
CA ALA A 28 -0.61 -3.57 -24.17
C ALA A 28 -1.36 -2.64 -25.14
N ASP A 29 -1.40 -1.34 -24.84
CA ASP A 29 -2.03 -0.33 -25.71
C ASP A 29 -1.25 -0.12 -27.01
N LEU A 30 0.05 -0.40 -27.02
CA LEU A 30 0.88 -0.48 -28.23
C LEU A 30 0.73 -1.82 -28.99
N GLY A 31 -0.15 -2.72 -28.53
CA GLY A 31 -0.40 -4.02 -29.15
C GLY A 31 0.61 -5.12 -28.78
N ILE A 32 1.53 -4.86 -27.84
CA ILE A 32 2.53 -5.83 -27.39
C ILE A 32 1.90 -6.74 -26.35
N ASN A 33 1.70 -8.03 -26.66
CA ASN A 33 1.19 -9.05 -25.73
C ASN A 33 -0.05 -8.60 -24.92
N ALA A 34 -0.97 -7.88 -25.57
CA ALA A 34 -1.94 -7.03 -24.88
C ALA A 34 -2.81 -7.77 -23.85
N ALA A 35 -3.31 -8.96 -24.19
CA ALA A 35 -4.12 -9.76 -23.26
C ALA A 35 -3.32 -10.19 -22.02
N THR A 36 -2.09 -10.66 -22.21
CA THR A 36 -1.21 -11.12 -21.13
C THR A 36 -0.81 -9.97 -20.21
N TYR A 37 -0.44 -8.81 -20.77
CA TYR A 37 -0.03 -7.66 -19.97
C TYR A 37 -1.17 -7.00 -19.22
N ARG A 38 -2.38 -6.92 -19.81
CA ARG A 38 -3.58 -6.48 -19.07
C ARG A 38 -3.93 -7.44 -17.94
N ALA A 39 -3.84 -8.75 -18.16
CA ALA A 39 -4.08 -9.75 -17.11
C ALA A 39 -3.05 -9.65 -15.98
N TYR A 40 -1.76 -9.48 -16.31
CA TYR A 40 -0.69 -9.25 -15.34
C TYR A 40 -0.95 -7.98 -14.51
N ALA A 41 -1.23 -6.85 -15.16
CA ALA A 41 -1.47 -5.59 -14.50
C ALA A 41 -2.68 -5.67 -13.57
N LYS A 42 -3.79 -6.25 -14.05
CA LYS A 42 -4.99 -6.48 -13.23
C LYS A 42 -4.64 -7.27 -11.97
N LYS A 43 -3.90 -8.37 -12.10
CA LYS A 43 -3.48 -9.19 -10.95
C LYS A 43 -2.67 -8.40 -9.91
N GLN A 44 -1.77 -7.51 -10.34
CA GLN A 44 -0.96 -6.71 -9.40
C GLN A 44 -1.82 -5.67 -8.67
N ILE A 45 -2.73 -5.00 -9.38
CA ILE A 45 -3.65 -4.03 -8.77
C ILE A 45 -4.66 -4.73 -7.85
N ASP A 46 -5.25 -5.85 -8.28
CA ASP A 46 -6.17 -6.63 -7.44
C ASP A 46 -5.51 -7.13 -6.15
N TYR A 47 -4.22 -7.51 -6.19
CA TYR A 47 -3.45 -7.84 -4.99
C TYR A 47 -3.41 -6.67 -4.00
N ALA A 48 -3.08 -5.46 -4.49
CA ALA A 48 -3.07 -4.25 -3.67
C ALA A 48 -4.47 -3.93 -3.10
N LEU A 49 -5.53 -4.28 -3.84
CA LEU A 49 -6.91 -4.00 -3.46
C LEU A 49 -7.51 -5.05 -2.51
N GLY A 50 -7.04 -6.30 -2.52
CA GLY A 50 -7.60 -7.32 -1.62
C GLY A 50 -7.25 -8.78 -1.87
N ASP A 51 -6.81 -9.16 -3.08
CA ASP A 51 -6.65 -10.58 -3.45
C ASP A 51 -5.60 -11.33 -2.59
N GLY A 52 -4.69 -10.60 -1.95
CA GLY A 52 -3.75 -11.13 -0.96
C GLY A 52 -4.36 -11.51 0.40
N GLY A 53 -5.66 -11.24 0.61
CA GLY A 53 -6.42 -11.49 1.83
C GLY A 53 -6.75 -10.23 2.66
N ARG A 54 -6.21 -9.07 2.26
CA ARG A 54 -6.53 -7.74 2.82
C ARG A 54 -6.21 -6.65 1.80
N SER A 55 -6.81 -5.47 1.94
CA SER A 55 -6.44 -4.30 1.17
C SER A 55 -5.15 -3.67 1.70
N TYR A 56 -4.34 -3.12 0.82
CA TYR A 56 -3.20 -2.26 1.12
C TYR A 56 -3.45 -0.79 0.75
N VAL A 57 -4.69 -0.45 0.37
CA VAL A 57 -5.12 0.92 0.11
C VAL A 57 -5.90 1.41 1.32
N ILE A 58 -5.43 2.50 1.92
CA ILE A 58 -5.99 3.04 3.16
C ILE A 58 -7.43 3.51 2.94
N GLY A 59 -8.33 3.10 3.83
CA GLY A 59 -9.75 3.44 3.77
C GLY A 59 -10.55 2.67 2.71
N PHE A 60 -9.99 1.62 2.10
CA PHE A 60 -10.64 0.84 1.05
C PHE A 60 -10.63 -0.66 1.36
N GLY A 61 -11.69 -1.37 0.92
CA GLY A 61 -11.74 -2.83 0.94
C GLY A 61 -11.73 -3.47 2.32
N THR A 62 -11.25 -4.71 2.39
CA THR A 62 -11.27 -5.54 3.61
C THR A 62 -9.97 -5.38 4.39
N ASN A 63 -10.07 -5.03 5.68
CA ASN A 63 -8.93 -4.91 6.60
C ASN A 63 -7.76 -4.03 6.08
N PRO A 64 -8.04 -2.79 5.62
CA PRO A 64 -6.99 -1.89 5.16
C PRO A 64 -6.04 -1.47 6.29
N PRO A 65 -4.85 -0.94 5.97
CA PRO A 65 -3.97 -0.34 6.97
C PRO A 65 -4.66 0.84 7.67
N VAL A 66 -4.55 0.89 8.99
CA VAL A 66 -5.08 1.99 9.80
C VAL A 66 -4.00 2.73 10.56
N ARG A 67 -2.74 2.29 10.49
CA ARG A 67 -1.59 2.96 11.12
C ARG A 67 -0.48 3.33 10.13
N PRO A 68 -0.77 4.06 9.03
CA PRO A 68 0.29 4.49 8.11
C PRO A 68 1.30 5.40 8.81
N HIS A 69 2.56 5.34 8.36
CA HIS A 69 3.65 6.22 8.78
C HIS A 69 3.45 7.64 8.21
N HIS A 70 2.44 8.35 8.70
CA HIS A 70 2.03 9.65 8.18
C HIS A 70 1.56 10.60 9.27
N ARG A 71 2.27 11.72 9.42
CA ARG A 71 2.15 12.66 10.53
C ARG A 71 0.76 13.27 10.65
N SER A 72 0.29 14.00 9.64
CA SER A 72 -0.98 14.72 9.74
C SER A 72 -2.17 13.79 9.97
N SER A 73 -2.20 12.60 9.35
CA SER A 73 -3.28 11.63 9.58
C SER A 73 -3.26 11.04 10.99
N SER A 74 -2.07 10.96 11.62
CA SER A 74 -1.95 10.44 12.99
C SER A 74 -2.44 11.44 14.04
N CYS A 75 -2.34 12.75 13.76
CA CYS A 75 -2.71 13.81 14.69
C CYS A 75 -4.22 13.83 14.96
N PRO A 76 -4.67 13.94 16.22
CA PRO A 76 -6.07 14.25 16.52
C PRO A 76 -6.45 15.68 16.09
N ASP A 77 -7.75 15.96 16.04
CA ASP A 77 -8.26 17.31 15.82
C ASP A 77 -7.77 18.28 16.92
N ALA A 78 -7.46 19.51 16.52
CA ALA A 78 -7.20 20.59 17.46
C ALA A 78 -8.41 20.82 18.39
N PRO A 79 -8.21 21.16 19.67
CA PRO A 79 -6.96 21.61 20.28
C PRO A 79 -6.12 20.49 20.94
N ALA A 80 -6.39 19.21 20.66
CA ALA A 80 -5.60 18.12 21.24
C ALA A 80 -4.13 18.21 20.81
N VAL A 81 -3.23 17.82 21.71
CA VAL A 81 -1.79 17.84 21.44
C VAL A 81 -1.44 16.72 20.46
N CYS A 82 -0.75 17.07 19.37
CA CYS A 82 -0.10 16.10 18.48
C CYS A 82 1.41 16.15 18.68
N ASP A 83 1.98 15.07 19.18
CA ASP A 83 3.41 14.96 19.50
C ASP A 83 3.93 13.53 19.28
N TRP A 84 5.10 13.21 19.85
CA TRP A 84 5.67 11.87 19.75
C TRP A 84 4.86 10.78 20.49
N ASN A 85 3.99 11.14 21.43
CA ASN A 85 3.06 10.17 22.03
C ASN A 85 1.98 9.77 21.02
N THR A 86 1.54 10.71 20.16
CA THR A 86 0.66 10.40 19.03
C THR A 86 1.30 9.42 18.06
N TYR A 87 2.59 9.62 17.74
CA TYR A 87 3.35 8.68 16.93
C TYR A 87 3.48 7.29 17.58
N ASN A 88 3.78 7.23 18.88
CA ASN A 88 3.96 5.97 19.62
C ASN A 88 2.66 5.28 20.04
N SER A 89 1.49 5.89 19.79
CA SER A 89 0.20 5.32 20.14
C SER A 89 -0.05 3.99 19.44
N ALA A 90 -0.54 2.99 20.18
CA ALA A 90 -0.97 1.72 19.61
C ALA A 90 -2.33 1.81 18.88
N GLY A 91 -3.02 2.94 18.94
CA GLY A 91 -4.28 3.15 18.24
C GLY A 91 -4.13 3.31 16.72
N PRO A 92 -5.23 3.24 15.96
CA PRO A 92 -5.24 3.70 14.56
C PRO A 92 -4.87 5.18 14.48
N ASN A 93 -4.51 5.64 13.28
CA ASN A 93 -4.41 7.07 13.00
C ASN A 93 -5.77 7.73 13.20
N ALA A 94 -5.78 8.97 13.72
CA ALA A 94 -7.02 9.69 14.02
C ALA A 94 -7.84 10.00 12.74
N HIS A 95 -7.15 10.21 11.61
CA HIS A 95 -7.77 10.42 10.31
C HIS A 95 -7.42 9.31 9.33
N VAL A 96 -8.41 8.88 8.55
CA VAL A 96 -8.21 7.94 7.45
C VAL A 96 -7.57 8.69 6.29
N LEU A 97 -6.35 8.28 5.89
CA LEU A 97 -5.65 8.82 4.72
C LEU A 97 -6.15 8.13 3.44
N THR A 98 -7.41 8.37 3.10
CA THR A 98 -8.12 7.64 2.05
C THR A 98 -7.36 7.63 0.72
N GLY A 99 -7.18 6.44 0.16
CA GLY A 99 -6.57 6.23 -1.17
C GLY A 99 -5.06 6.07 -1.17
N ALA A 100 -4.37 6.30 -0.05
CA ALA A 100 -2.93 6.06 0.01
C ALA A 100 -2.61 4.57 -0.10
N LEU A 101 -1.64 4.24 -0.95
CA LEU A 101 -1.06 2.90 -1.07
C LEU A 101 0.14 2.81 -0.13
N VAL A 102 0.14 1.84 0.79
CA VAL A 102 1.29 1.62 1.68
C VAL A 102 2.43 0.91 0.97
N GLY A 103 3.63 0.92 1.55
CA GLY A 103 4.79 0.18 1.02
C GLY A 103 4.50 -1.30 0.74
N GLY A 104 3.77 -1.96 1.64
CA GLY A 104 3.20 -3.28 1.42
C GLY A 104 3.91 -4.42 2.14
N PRO A 105 3.63 -5.68 1.77
CA PRO A 105 4.15 -6.85 2.46
C PRO A 105 5.59 -7.18 2.05
N ASP A 106 6.20 -8.07 2.82
CA ASP A 106 7.46 -8.72 2.48
C ASP A 106 7.32 -9.77 1.34
N SER A 107 8.44 -10.42 1.00
CA SER A 107 8.49 -11.40 -0.09
C SER A 107 7.65 -12.66 0.15
N ASN A 108 7.19 -12.89 1.39
CA ASN A 108 6.37 -14.02 1.83
C ASN A 108 4.91 -13.62 2.13
N ASP A 109 4.47 -12.44 1.69
CA ASP A 109 3.12 -11.90 1.94
C ASP A 109 2.84 -11.56 3.41
N SER A 110 3.89 -11.39 4.24
CA SER A 110 3.75 -10.96 5.63
C SER A 110 3.66 -9.44 5.72
N TYR A 111 2.75 -8.95 6.55
CA TYR A 111 2.55 -7.52 6.77
C TYR A 111 2.03 -7.26 8.19
N THR A 112 2.67 -6.31 8.87
CA THR A 112 2.23 -5.79 10.17
C THR A 112 1.80 -4.33 10.04
N ASP A 113 0.60 -3.99 10.51
CA ASP A 113 0.09 -2.61 10.52
C ASP A 113 0.65 -1.85 11.73
N ALA A 114 1.87 -1.32 11.57
CA ALA A 114 2.62 -0.62 12.60
C ALA A 114 3.14 0.71 12.08
N ARG A 115 2.74 1.82 12.74
CA ARG A 115 3.15 3.17 12.36
C ARG A 115 4.67 3.37 12.33
N SER A 116 5.40 2.64 13.18
CA SER A 116 6.86 2.71 13.24
C SER A 116 7.58 1.92 12.14
N ASP A 117 6.89 1.00 11.47
CA ASP A 117 7.43 0.25 10.33
C ASP A 117 7.30 1.10 9.07
N TYR A 118 8.28 1.98 8.87
CA TYR A 118 8.39 2.84 7.69
C TYR A 118 8.72 2.05 6.40
N ILE A 119 8.96 0.74 6.44
CA ILE A 119 9.13 -0.03 5.20
C ILE A 119 7.75 -0.45 4.71
N SER A 120 6.98 -1.11 5.58
CA SER A 120 5.69 -1.68 5.20
C SER A 120 4.57 -0.62 5.16
N ASN A 121 4.60 0.36 6.06
CA ASN A 121 3.51 1.33 6.28
C ASN A 121 3.84 2.75 5.79
N GLU A 122 4.96 2.95 5.10
CA GLU A 122 5.23 4.23 4.44
C GLU A 122 4.21 4.49 3.34
N VAL A 123 3.91 5.78 3.14
CA VAL A 123 3.08 6.32 2.08
C VAL A 123 3.83 7.50 1.47
N ALA A 124 3.75 7.63 0.15
CA ALA A 124 4.46 8.66 -0.60
C ALA A 124 3.63 9.13 -1.79
N THR A 125 4.15 10.12 -2.52
CA THR A 125 3.48 10.70 -3.69
C THR A 125 3.81 10.01 -5.01
N ASP A 126 4.93 9.28 -5.09
CA ASP A 126 5.44 8.57 -6.27
C ASP A 126 4.92 7.13 -6.41
#